data_AF-A0A920S433-F1
#
_entry.id   AF-A0A920S433-F1
#
_cell.length_a   1.000
_cell.length_b   1.000
_cell.length_c   1.000
_cell.angle_alpha   90.00
_cell.angle_beta   90.00
_cell.angle_gamma   90.00
#
_symmetry.space_group_name_H-M   'P 1'
#
loop_
_entity.id
_entity.type
_entity.pdbx_description
1 polymer ?
#
loop_
_entity_poly.entity_id
_entity_poly.type
_entity_poly.pdbx_seq_one_letter_code
_entity_poly.pdbx_strand_id
1 'polypeptide(L)'
;MREIFKQFFDHDISRRDFSKKLLALGFSQIAASTLVTSVAEARDVIPREGKRITGTGAEILAETLRAADVKYIFGTSATGMSPFFDALTLNDDMQYIASIAESQATSMAHGYELATGKTAILMLPGVAIPSAMNNLYNAWKDRSSIAVLSDGSSSNFSGRNGFQQMDDWLETMTQFTKWRWRV
;
A
#
# COMPACT_ATOMS: atom_id res chain seq x y z
N MET A 1 -14.44 18.43 -5.87
CA MET A 1 -13.20 18.06 -6.59
C MET A 1 -12.92 16.55 -6.54
N ARG A 2 -12.75 15.94 -5.36
CA ARG A 2 -12.45 14.50 -5.20
C ARG A 2 -13.41 13.55 -5.95
N GLU A 3 -14.70 13.86 -5.95
CA GLU A 3 -15.73 13.08 -6.66
C GLU A 3 -15.57 13.09 -8.18
N ILE A 4 -15.17 14.22 -8.76
CA ILE A 4 -14.95 14.37 -10.21
C ILE A 4 -13.74 13.54 -10.66
N PHE A 5 -12.68 13.52 -9.84
CA PHE A 5 -11.51 12.68 -10.09
C PHE A 5 -11.88 11.19 -9.97
N LYS A 6 -12.66 10.80 -8.95
CA LYS A 6 -13.15 9.43 -8.81
C LYS A 6 -13.93 8.99 -10.05
N GLN A 7 -14.93 9.76 -10.47
CA GLN A 7 -15.71 9.46 -11.68
C GLN A 7 -14.82 9.34 -12.94
N PHE A 8 -13.75 10.14 -13.01
CA PHE A 8 -12.82 10.05 -14.15
C PHE A 8 -11.97 8.78 -14.11
N PHE A 9 -11.48 8.37 -12.93
CA PHE A 9 -10.71 7.13 -12.76
C PHE A 9 -11.57 5.87 -12.88
N ASP A 10 -12.82 5.91 -12.43
CA ASP A 10 -13.77 4.78 -12.49
C ASP A 10 -14.37 4.57 -13.89
N HIS A 11 -13.96 5.37 -14.88
CA HIS A 11 -14.46 5.37 -16.25
C HIS A 11 -15.91 5.88 -16.44
N ASP A 12 -16.50 6.51 -15.44
CA ASP A 12 -17.86 7.09 -15.53
C ASP A 12 -17.93 8.33 -16.42
N ILE A 13 -16.83 9.09 -16.54
CA ILE A 13 -16.78 10.31 -17.36
C ILE A 13 -15.59 10.33 -18.33
N SER A 14 -15.80 10.99 -19.48
CA SER A 14 -14.76 11.18 -20.51
C SER A 14 -13.74 12.26 -20.12
N ARG A 15 -12.58 12.31 -20.81
CA ARG A 15 -11.58 13.39 -20.68
C ARG A 15 -12.20 14.78 -20.93
N ARG A 16 -13.16 14.85 -21.87
CA ARG A 16 -13.88 16.08 -22.20
C ARG A 16 -14.82 16.51 -21.07
N ASP A 17 -15.56 15.58 -20.49
CA ASP A 17 -16.48 15.87 -19.40
C ASP A 17 -15.74 16.25 -18.11
N PHE A 18 -14.60 15.59 -17.86
CA PHE A 18 -13.68 15.97 -16.78
C PHE A 18 -13.17 17.41 -16.95
N SER A 19 -12.69 17.77 -18.14
CA SER A 19 -12.25 19.14 -18.47
C SER A 19 -13.36 20.17 -18.27
N LYS A 20 -14.59 19.89 -18.76
CA LYS A 20 -15.76 20.76 -18.55
C LYS A 20 -16.07 20.96 -17.07
N LYS A 21 -16.04 19.89 -16.27
CA LYS A 21 -16.29 19.96 -14.83
C LYS A 21 -15.20 20.75 -14.09
N LEU A 22 -13.93 20.67 -14.53
CA LEU A 22 -12.85 21.51 -13.99
C LEU A 22 -13.05 23.00 -14.32
N LEU A 23 -13.41 23.32 -15.57
CA LEU A 23 -13.71 24.70 -15.97
C LEU A 23 -14.89 25.27 -15.17
N ALA A 24 -15.95 24.48 -14.96
CA ALA A 24 -17.10 24.86 -14.15
C ALA A 24 -16.76 25.11 -12.66
N LEU A 25 -15.66 24.53 -12.18
CA LEU A 25 -15.12 24.78 -10.83
C LEU A 25 -14.19 26.01 -10.76
N GLY A 26 -14.02 26.75 -11.86
CA GLY A 26 -13.22 27.98 -11.91
C GLY A 26 -11.75 27.79 -12.28
N PHE A 27 -11.34 26.60 -12.74
CA PHE A 27 -10.01 26.41 -13.31
C PHE A 27 -9.89 27.12 -14.65
N SER A 28 -8.73 27.71 -14.95
CA SER A 28 -8.44 28.22 -16.29
C SER A 28 -8.37 27.07 -17.30
N GLN A 29 -8.54 27.38 -18.59
CA GLN A 29 -8.37 26.37 -19.64
C GLN A 29 -7.00 25.68 -19.58
N ILE A 30 -5.95 26.45 -19.29
CA ILE A 30 -4.58 25.93 -19.17
C ILE A 30 -4.47 24.99 -17.98
N ALA A 31 -5.02 25.36 -16.81
CA ALA A 31 -4.97 24.49 -15.65
C ALA A 31 -5.78 23.20 -15.86
N ALA A 32 -6.94 23.31 -16.51
CA ALA A 32 -7.78 22.15 -16.84
C ALA A 32 -7.11 21.20 -17.84
N SER A 33 -6.44 21.72 -18.88
CA SER A 33 -5.73 20.88 -19.86
C SER A 33 -4.51 20.17 -19.25
N THR A 34 -3.75 20.86 -18.40
CA THR A 34 -2.62 20.27 -17.67
C THR A 34 -3.09 19.14 -16.75
N LEU A 35 -4.17 19.36 -15.99
CA LEU A 35 -4.75 18.33 -15.13
C LEU A 35 -5.31 17.15 -15.94
N VAL A 36 -5.98 17.38 -17.06
CA VAL A 36 -6.47 16.29 -17.92
C VAL A 36 -5.30 15.42 -18.40
N THR A 37 -4.17 16.03 -18.75
CA THR A 37 -2.99 15.33 -19.27
C THR A 37 -2.36 14.46 -18.17
N SER A 38 -2.06 15.04 -17.00
CA SER A 38 -1.42 14.31 -15.90
C SER A 38 -2.30 13.20 -15.32
N VAL A 39 -3.61 13.43 -15.21
CA VAL A 39 -4.55 12.45 -14.65
C VAL A 39 -4.87 11.35 -15.67
N ALA A 40 -4.83 11.65 -16.96
CA ALA A 40 -5.03 10.67 -18.01
C ALA A 40 -3.91 9.63 -18.09
N GLU A 41 -2.67 10.02 -17.81
CA GLU A 41 -1.53 9.11 -17.66
C GLU A 41 -1.69 8.23 -16.41
N ALA A 42 -2.19 8.79 -15.32
CA ALA A 42 -2.49 8.02 -14.09
C ALA A 42 -3.71 7.09 -14.21
N ARG A 43 -4.45 7.13 -15.33
CA ARG A 43 -5.63 6.30 -15.62
C ARG A 43 -5.25 5.03 -16.40
N ASP A 44 -4.02 4.53 -16.25
CA ASP A 44 -3.63 3.27 -16.86
C ASP A 44 -4.60 2.16 -16.47
N VAL A 45 -5.01 1.40 -17.48
CA VAL A 45 -6.04 0.38 -17.37
C VAL A 45 -5.45 -0.79 -16.59
N ILE A 46 -6.00 -1.11 -15.42
CA ILE A 46 -5.72 -2.39 -14.76
C ILE A 46 -6.09 -3.49 -15.76
N PRO A 47 -5.13 -4.33 -16.21
CA PRO A 47 -5.41 -5.36 -17.20
C PRO A 47 -6.58 -6.24 -16.73
N ARG A 48 -7.59 -6.39 -17.57
CA ARG A 48 -8.76 -7.25 -17.25
C ARG A 48 -8.42 -8.74 -17.28
N GLU A 49 -7.28 -9.09 -17.87
CA GLU A 49 -6.73 -10.44 -17.85
C GLU A 49 -5.59 -10.51 -16.84
N GLY A 50 -5.71 -11.42 -15.88
CA GLY A 50 -4.68 -11.71 -14.89
C GLY A 50 -4.15 -13.14 -15.05
N LYS A 51 -2.96 -13.39 -14.53
CA LYS A 51 -2.41 -14.74 -14.39
C LYS A 51 -3.20 -15.48 -13.31
N ARG A 52 -3.80 -16.63 -13.62
CA ARG A 52 -4.35 -17.52 -12.59
C ARG A 52 -3.20 -18.14 -11.81
N ILE A 53 -3.24 -17.98 -10.49
CA ILE A 53 -2.23 -18.52 -9.57
C ILE A 53 -2.96 -19.43 -8.57
N THR A 54 -2.31 -20.53 -8.19
CA THR A 54 -2.77 -21.43 -7.14
C THR A 54 -1.57 -21.70 -6.23
N GLY A 55 -1.76 -21.50 -4.93
CA GLY A 55 -0.72 -21.61 -3.92
C GLY A 55 -1.24 -21.19 -2.56
N THR A 56 -0.35 -21.18 -1.59
CA THR A 56 -0.58 -20.61 -0.26
C THR A 56 -0.84 -19.10 -0.35
N GLY A 57 -1.45 -18.52 0.68
CA GLY A 57 -1.68 -17.07 0.73
C GLY A 57 -0.39 -16.25 0.60
N ALA A 58 0.73 -16.78 1.11
CA ALA A 58 2.04 -16.15 1.00
C ALA A 58 2.58 -16.15 -0.45
N GLU A 59 2.45 -17.26 -1.18
CA GLU A 59 2.83 -17.33 -2.59
C GLU A 59 1.98 -16.39 -3.45
N ILE A 60 0.67 -16.34 -3.18
CA ILE A 60 -0.24 -15.42 -3.87
C ILE A 60 0.14 -13.97 -3.59
N LEU A 61 0.46 -13.63 -2.33
CA LEU A 61 0.91 -12.29 -1.97
C LEU A 61 2.23 -11.92 -2.68
N ALA A 62 3.22 -12.82 -2.68
CA ALA A 62 4.50 -12.59 -3.35
C ALA A 62 4.32 -12.36 -4.86
N GLU A 63 3.53 -13.19 -5.55
CA GLU A 63 3.22 -12.98 -6.97
C GLU A 63 2.45 -11.68 -7.22
N THR A 64 1.58 -11.28 -6.30
CA THR A 64 0.84 -10.01 -6.40
C THR A 64 1.77 -8.81 -6.31
N LEU A 65 2.73 -8.84 -5.37
CA LEU A 65 3.75 -7.79 -5.26
C LEU A 65 4.66 -7.75 -6.50
N ARG A 66 5.04 -8.93 -7.02
CA ARG A 66 5.78 -9.03 -8.28
C ARG A 66 5.02 -8.44 -9.46
N ALA A 67 3.74 -8.76 -9.60
CA ALA A 67 2.89 -8.21 -10.65
C ALA A 67 2.69 -6.68 -10.52
N ALA A 68 2.92 -6.13 -9.32
CA ALA A 68 2.93 -4.70 -9.06
C ALA A 68 4.33 -4.05 -9.21
N ASP A 69 5.29 -4.77 -9.81
CA ASP A 69 6.68 -4.33 -10.03
C ASP A 69 7.39 -3.88 -8.73
N VAL A 70 7.05 -4.50 -7.60
CA VAL A 70 7.74 -4.29 -6.33
C VAL A 70 9.13 -4.90 -6.43
N LYS A 71 10.16 -4.11 -6.10
CA LYS A 71 11.56 -4.57 -6.07
C LYS A 71 12.11 -4.70 -4.65
N TYR A 72 11.67 -3.83 -3.75
CA TYR A 72 12.18 -3.75 -2.38
C TYR A 72 11.03 -3.82 -1.37
N ILE A 73 11.22 -4.64 -0.35
CA ILE A 73 10.31 -4.77 0.79
C ILE A 73 11.12 -4.40 2.03
N PHE A 74 10.65 -3.43 2.80
CA PHE A 74 11.32 -2.99 4.03
C PHE A 74 10.60 -3.59 5.22
N GLY A 75 11.31 -4.02 6.26
CA GLY A 75 10.59 -4.58 7.41
C GLY A 75 11.44 -5.18 8.51
N THR A 76 10.74 -5.68 9.53
CA THR A 76 11.31 -6.54 10.57
C THR A 76 10.72 -7.94 10.44
N SER A 77 11.43 -8.94 10.94
CA SER A 77 10.99 -10.34 10.90
C SER A 77 10.13 -10.70 12.11
N ALA A 78 9.07 -11.47 11.89
CA ALA A 78 8.33 -12.17 12.95
C ALA A 78 7.98 -13.61 12.56
N THR A 79 7.64 -14.41 13.57
CA THR A 79 7.29 -15.83 13.40
C THR A 79 6.10 -16.03 12.46
N GLY A 80 5.10 -15.16 12.51
CA GLY A 80 3.91 -15.21 11.63
C GLY A 80 4.20 -14.91 10.15
N MET A 81 5.40 -14.42 9.82
CA MET A 81 5.80 -14.08 8.46
C MET A 81 6.60 -15.16 7.75
N SER A 82 6.94 -16.26 8.44
CA SER A 82 7.79 -17.33 7.88
C SER A 82 7.31 -17.83 6.50
N PRO A 83 6.01 -18.08 6.27
CA PRO A 83 5.54 -18.51 4.94
C PRO A 83 5.81 -17.50 3.82
N PHE A 84 5.82 -16.20 4.14
CA PHE A 84 6.13 -15.15 3.18
C PHE A 84 7.63 -15.11 2.86
N PHE A 85 8.50 -15.32 3.86
CA PHE A 85 9.93 -15.47 3.61
C PHE A 85 10.21 -16.69 2.73
N ASP A 86 9.55 -17.84 3.00
CA ASP A 86 9.67 -19.02 2.14
C ASP A 86 9.25 -18.70 0.69
N ALA A 87 8.13 -18.02 0.49
CA ALA A 87 7.66 -17.62 -0.84
C ALA A 87 8.61 -16.66 -1.57
N LEU A 88 9.30 -15.76 -0.85
CA LEU A 88 10.32 -14.88 -1.43
C LEU A 88 11.56 -15.65 -1.89
N THR A 89 11.96 -16.71 -1.20
CA THR A 89 13.16 -17.49 -1.57
C THR A 89 13.02 -18.29 -2.87
N LEU A 90 11.80 -18.41 -3.40
CA LEU A 90 11.56 -19.13 -4.66
C LEU A 90 12.06 -18.35 -5.89
N ASN A 91 12.26 -17.04 -5.79
CA ASN A 91 12.72 -16.18 -6.90
C ASN A 91 13.50 -14.97 -6.39
N ASP A 92 14.62 -14.63 -7.04
CA ASP A 92 15.53 -13.57 -6.58
C ASP A 92 15.18 -12.15 -7.08
N ASP A 93 13.94 -11.91 -7.53
CA ASP A 93 13.54 -10.67 -8.18
C ASP A 93 13.08 -9.56 -7.22
N MET A 94 12.78 -9.91 -5.97
CA MET A 94 12.47 -8.99 -4.88
C MET A 94 13.49 -9.10 -3.75
N GLN A 95 13.87 -7.97 -3.17
CA GLN A 95 14.82 -7.91 -2.06
C GLN A 95 14.15 -7.46 -0.78
N TYR A 96 14.30 -8.26 0.28
CA TYR A 96 13.85 -7.90 1.62
C TYR A 96 14.95 -7.14 2.36
N ILE A 97 14.73 -5.86 2.62
CA ILE A 97 15.61 -4.96 3.36
C ILE A 97 15.24 -5.04 4.84
N ALA A 98 15.92 -5.93 5.55
CA ALA A 98 15.69 -6.16 6.96
C ALA A 98 16.20 -5.00 7.82
N SER A 99 15.41 -4.65 8.84
CA SER A 99 15.73 -3.69 9.89
C SER A 99 15.74 -4.38 11.25
N ILE A 100 16.48 -3.81 12.19
CA ILE A 100 16.48 -4.24 13.60
C ILE A 100 15.27 -3.68 14.35
N ALA A 101 14.76 -2.51 13.94
CA ALA A 101 13.64 -1.83 14.58
C ALA A 101 12.55 -1.43 13.58
N GLU A 102 11.29 -1.47 14.00
CA GLU A 102 10.12 -1.19 13.16
C GLU A 102 10.06 0.27 12.74
N SER A 103 10.47 1.18 13.64
CA SER A 103 10.59 2.61 13.34
C SER A 103 11.62 2.85 12.22
N GLN A 104 12.77 2.18 12.27
CA GLN A 104 13.81 2.28 11.23
C GLN A 104 13.32 1.69 9.90
N ALA A 105 12.63 0.54 9.92
CA ALA A 105 12.02 -0.03 8.72
C ALA A 105 11.02 0.94 8.07
N THR A 106 10.20 1.59 8.90
CA THR A 106 9.24 2.60 8.46
C THR A 106 9.93 3.81 7.85
N SER A 107 11.01 4.31 8.46
CA SER A 107 11.80 5.42 7.93
C SER A 107 12.47 5.07 6.60
N MET A 108 12.98 3.84 6.44
CA MET A 108 13.54 3.37 5.17
C MET A 108 12.48 3.32 4.08
N ALA A 109 11.30 2.76 4.37
CA ALA A 109 10.19 2.69 3.42
C ALA A 109 9.73 4.10 3.00
N HIS A 110 9.59 5.00 3.97
CA HIS A 110 9.22 6.39 3.71
C HIS A 110 10.27 7.11 2.86
N GLY A 111 11.56 6.99 3.20
CA GLY A 111 12.64 7.57 2.41
C GLY A 111 12.72 7.02 0.98
N TYR A 112 12.47 5.72 0.79
CA TYR A 112 12.39 5.11 -0.53
C TYR A 112 11.24 5.69 -1.35
N GLU A 113 10.06 5.87 -0.77
CA GLU A 113 8.93 6.48 -1.45
C GLU A 113 9.24 7.93 -1.86
N LEU A 114 9.77 8.74 -0.95
CA LEU A 114 10.14 10.13 -1.24
C LEU A 114 11.19 10.25 -2.34
N ALA A 115 12.17 9.33 -2.36
CA ALA A 115 13.25 9.36 -3.35
C ALA A 115 12.83 8.85 -4.74
N THR A 116 11.83 7.97 -4.81
CA THR A 116 11.49 7.25 -6.06
C THR A 116 10.11 7.59 -6.60
N GLY A 117 9.21 8.12 -5.78
CA GLY A 117 7.78 8.27 -6.09
C GLY A 117 7.03 6.93 -6.23
N LYS A 118 7.68 5.79 -5.95
CA LYS A 118 7.05 4.45 -6.02
C LYS A 118 6.49 4.07 -4.67
N THR A 119 5.36 3.37 -4.67
CA THR A 119 4.75 2.84 -3.44
C THR A 119 5.75 1.95 -2.70
N ALA A 120 6.03 2.28 -1.44
CA ALA A 120 6.90 1.48 -0.59
C ALA A 120 6.10 0.34 0.06
N ILE A 121 6.67 -0.86 0.06
CA ILE A 121 6.11 -2.01 0.77
C ILE A 121 6.83 -2.12 2.12
N LEU A 122 6.07 -1.96 3.20
CA LEU A 122 6.55 -2.07 4.57
C LEU A 122 5.90 -3.29 5.22
N MET A 123 6.70 -4.22 5.74
CA MET A 123 6.20 -5.41 6.42
C MET A 123 6.60 -5.39 7.90
N LEU A 124 5.62 -5.36 8.79
CA LEU A 124 5.81 -5.26 10.24
C LEU A 124 4.96 -6.28 10.99
N PRO A 125 5.44 -6.82 12.12
CA PRO A 125 4.63 -7.70 12.95
C PRO A 125 3.44 -6.92 13.54
N GLY A 126 2.26 -7.54 13.61
CA GLY A 126 1.04 -6.85 14.03
C GLY A 126 1.14 -6.30 15.45
N VAL A 127 1.77 -7.06 16.34
CA VAL A 127 2.07 -6.65 17.72
C VAL A 127 3.08 -5.49 17.81
N ALA A 128 3.89 -5.28 16.76
CA ALA A 128 4.96 -4.29 16.73
C ALA A 128 4.56 -2.99 16.01
N ILE A 129 3.33 -2.90 15.48
CA ILE A 129 2.78 -1.67 14.89
C ILE A 129 2.93 -0.45 15.81
N PRO A 130 2.69 -0.53 17.16
CA PRO A 130 2.91 0.60 18.06
C PRO A 130 4.31 1.23 17.95
N SER A 131 5.35 0.42 17.74
CA SER A 131 6.75 0.88 17.60
C SER A 131 7.01 1.66 16.31
N ALA A 132 6.13 1.56 15.31
CA ALA A 132 6.22 2.25 14.02
C ALA A 132 5.29 3.46 13.88
N MET A 133 4.35 3.66 14.83
CA MET A 133 3.27 4.63 14.68
C MET A 133 3.74 6.08 14.46
N ASN A 134 4.81 6.51 15.15
CA ASN A 134 5.33 7.87 15.00
C ASN A 134 5.79 8.16 13.56
N ASN A 135 6.48 7.22 12.93
CA ASN A 135 7.03 7.37 11.59
C ASN A 135 5.94 7.17 10.54
N LEU A 136 4.96 6.29 10.79
CA LEU A 136 3.77 6.15 9.94
C LEU A 136 2.92 7.42 9.97
N TYR A 137 2.82 8.09 11.12
CA TYR A 137 2.17 9.39 11.21
C TYR A 137 2.89 10.45 10.37
N ASN A 138 4.22 10.51 10.43
CA ASN A 138 5.01 11.42 9.60
C ASN A 138 4.80 11.15 8.10
N ALA A 139 4.89 9.88 7.67
CA ALA A 139 4.61 9.51 6.28
C ALA A 139 3.19 9.88 5.83
N TRP A 140 2.20 9.73 6.72
CA TRP A 140 0.83 10.16 6.43
C TRP A 140 0.72 11.68 6.28
N LYS A 141 1.42 12.46 7.13
CA LYS A 141 1.48 13.93 7.04
C LYS A 141 2.12 14.40 5.74
N ASP A 142 3.14 13.67 5.27
CA ASP A 142 3.83 13.94 4.01
C ASP A 142 3.07 13.40 2.78
N ARG A 143 1.96 12.67 3.01
CA ARG A 143 1.12 12.04 1.99
C ARG A 143 1.84 10.97 1.17
N SER A 144 2.82 10.31 1.78
CA SER A 144 3.58 9.25 1.13
C SER A 144 2.75 8.01 0.83
N SER A 145 3.06 7.36 -0.28
CA SER A 145 2.46 6.10 -0.71
C SER A 145 3.16 4.90 -0.05
N ILE A 146 2.69 4.47 1.12
CA ILE A 146 3.20 3.28 1.82
C ILE A 146 2.09 2.24 1.98
N ALA A 147 2.35 1.01 1.53
CA ALA A 147 1.52 -0.15 1.81
C ALA A 147 2.14 -0.92 2.99
N VAL A 148 1.43 -0.90 4.12
CA VAL A 148 1.84 -1.62 5.34
C VAL A 148 1.17 -2.98 5.37
N LEU A 149 1.98 -4.04 5.36
CA LEU A 149 1.58 -5.42 5.48
C LEU A 149 1.98 -5.93 6.85
N SER A 150 1.12 -6.75 7.45
CA SER A 150 1.36 -7.29 8.77
C SER A 150 0.90 -8.73 8.85
N ASP A 151 1.59 -9.52 9.67
CA ASP A 151 1.08 -10.81 10.10
C ASP A 151 -0.14 -10.60 11.03
N GLY A 152 -0.90 -11.68 11.21
CA GLY A 152 -2.07 -11.71 12.06
C GLY A 152 -2.22 -13.08 12.70
N SER A 153 -2.88 -13.12 13.87
CA SER A 153 -3.24 -14.38 14.49
C SER A 153 -4.27 -15.12 13.62
N SER A 154 -4.25 -16.45 13.69
CA SER A 154 -5.30 -17.28 13.09
C SER A 154 -6.68 -16.79 13.50
N SER A 155 -7.60 -16.71 12.53
CA SER A 155 -9.00 -16.32 12.76
C SER A 155 -9.69 -17.23 13.80
N ASN A 156 -9.26 -18.49 13.91
CA ASN A 156 -9.77 -19.45 14.90
C ASN A 156 -9.40 -19.09 16.35
N PHE A 157 -8.40 -18.23 16.55
CA PHE A 157 -7.88 -17.83 17.85
C PHE A 157 -8.04 -16.33 18.13
N SER A 158 -8.83 -15.61 17.33
CA SER A 158 -9.07 -14.17 17.53
C SER A 158 -9.73 -13.87 18.88
N GLY A 159 -9.24 -12.85 19.60
CA GLY A 159 -9.85 -12.39 20.86
C GLY A 159 -9.64 -13.32 22.06
N ARG A 160 -8.61 -14.16 22.03
CA ARG A 160 -8.29 -15.13 23.10
C ARG A 160 -7.03 -14.78 23.87
N ASN A 161 -6.50 -13.57 23.71
CA ASN A 161 -5.20 -13.14 24.27
C ASN A 161 -4.07 -14.12 23.93
N GLY A 162 -4.03 -14.54 22.66
CA GLY A 162 -3.01 -15.45 22.15
C GLY A 162 -1.61 -14.84 22.14
N PHE A 163 -0.62 -15.68 21.88
CA PHE A 163 0.76 -15.23 21.71
C PHE A 163 0.87 -14.14 20.62
N GLN A 164 1.50 -13.01 20.96
CA GLN A 164 1.68 -11.86 20.06
C GLN A 164 0.38 -11.36 19.41
N GLN A 165 -0.76 -11.57 20.07
CA GLN A 165 -2.06 -11.10 19.62
C GLN A 165 -2.32 -9.70 20.17
N MET A 166 -2.51 -8.75 19.26
CA MET A 166 -3.18 -7.48 19.57
C MET A 166 -4.65 -7.61 19.20
N ASP A 167 -5.56 -7.06 20.03
CA ASP A 167 -7.01 -7.18 19.82
C ASP A 167 -7.44 -6.63 18.46
N ASP A 168 -7.01 -5.41 18.14
CA ASP A 168 -7.15 -4.81 16.82
C ASP A 168 -6.06 -3.76 16.58
N TRP A 169 -5.05 -4.11 15.79
CA TRP A 169 -4.00 -3.17 15.40
C TRP A 169 -4.39 -2.27 14.23
N LEU A 170 -5.46 -2.58 13.49
CA LEU A 170 -5.95 -1.72 12.42
C LEU A 170 -6.70 -0.53 13.01
N GLU A 171 -7.40 -0.71 14.13
CA GLU A 171 -8.17 0.35 14.78
C GLU A 171 -7.27 1.48 15.30
N THR A 172 -6.11 1.16 15.87
CA THR A 172 -5.15 2.18 16.33
C THR A 172 -4.59 3.04 15.20
N MET A 173 -4.70 2.56 13.96
CA MET A 173 -4.20 3.23 12.76
C MET A 173 -5.29 4.07 12.05
N THR A 174 -6.52 4.12 12.57
CA THR A 174 -7.67 4.84 11.97
C THR A 174 -7.35 6.27 11.58
N GLN A 175 -6.65 6.98 12.46
CA GLN A 175 -6.51 8.43 12.33
C GLN A 175 -5.52 8.86 11.23
N PHE A 176 -4.59 7.98 10.84
CA PHE A 176 -3.48 8.34 9.95
C PHE A 176 -3.15 7.24 8.93
N THR A 177 -4.17 6.52 8.47
CA THR A 177 -4.08 5.63 7.31
C THR A 177 -5.15 5.96 6.29
N LYS A 178 -4.81 5.82 5.01
CA LYS A 178 -5.77 6.11 3.93
C LYS A 178 -6.86 5.06 3.92
N TRP A 179 -6.50 3.78 3.75
CA TRP A 179 -7.38 2.61 3.74
C TRP A 179 -6.77 1.50 4.61
N ARG A 180 -7.62 0.59 5.08
CA ARG A 180 -7.26 -0.54 5.95
C ARG A 180 -8.14 -1.73 5.58
N TRP A 181 -7.57 -2.93 5.62
CA TRP A 181 -8.30 -4.17 5.42
C TRP A 181 -7.75 -5.26 6.34
N ARG A 182 -8.56 -6.29 6.60
CA ARG A 182 -8.12 -7.57 7.18
C ARG A 182 -8.48 -8.67 6.18
N VAL A 183 -7.51 -9.53 5.85
CA VAL A 183 -7.69 -10.70 4.95
C VAL A 183 -8.14 -11.89 5.78
#